data_AF-A0AA40Y131-F1
#
_entry.id   AF-A0AA40Y131-F1
#
_cell.length_a   1.000
_cell.length_b   1.000
_cell.length_c   1.000
_cell.angle_alpha   90.00
_cell.angle_beta   90.00
_cell.angle_gamma   90.00
#
_symmetry.space_group_name_H-M   'P 1'
#
loop_
_entity.id
_entity.type
_entity.pdbx_description
1 polymer ?
#
loop_
_entity_poly.entity_id
_entity_poly.type
_entity_poly.pdbx_seq_one_letter_code
_entity_poly.pdbx_strand_id
1 'polypeptide(L)' 'MRLRLAGSSLACIARELGIQPTTVTATSQGKRRSRRIELAIARKLGCTPQSLWPARYDEAASQEGLP' A
#
# COMPACT_ATOMS: atom_id res chain seq x y z
N MET A 1 7.46 13.43 -0.01
CA MET A 1 6.50 12.31 -0.10
C MET A 1 6.32 11.93 -1.56
N ARG A 2 6.84 10.75 -1.98
CA ARG A 2 7.04 10.32 -3.38
C ARG A 2 5.78 10.26 -4.26
N LEU A 3 4.57 10.23 -3.67
CA LEU A 3 3.32 10.24 -4.46
C LEU A 3 3.11 11.54 -5.25
N ARG A 4 3.54 12.69 -4.72
CA ARG A 4 3.35 13.99 -5.41
C ARG A 4 4.12 14.04 -6.74
N LEU A 5 5.20 13.25 -6.86
CA LEU A 5 6.01 13.13 -8.08
C LEU A 5 5.34 12.25 -9.15
N ALA A 6 4.41 11.37 -8.78
CA ALA A 6 3.71 10.48 -9.71
C ALA A 6 2.38 11.06 -10.24
N GLY A 7 2.05 12.31 -9.92
CA GLY A 7 0.79 12.96 -10.31
C GLY A 7 -0.48 12.36 -9.65
N SER A 8 -0.33 11.33 -8.82
CA SER A 8 -1.43 10.64 -8.13
C SER A 8 -1.34 10.85 -6.63
N SER A 9 -2.46 11.18 -6.00
CA SER A 9 -2.55 11.39 -4.55
C SER A 9 -3.33 10.25 -3.88
N LEU A 10 -3.07 10.00 -2.59
CA LEU A 10 -3.77 8.96 -1.80
C LEU A 10 -5.29 9.10 -1.87
N ALA A 11 -5.80 10.33 -1.99
CA ALA A 11 -7.21 10.64 -2.18
C ALA A 11 -7.77 10.13 -3.52
N CYS A 12 -6.98 10.16 -4.59
CA CYS A 12 -7.37 9.65 -5.90
C CYS A 12 -7.49 8.12 -5.87
N ILE A 13 -6.51 7.46 -5.24
CA ILE A 13 -6.53 6.00 -5.01
C ILE A 13 -7.74 5.60 -4.16
N ALA A 14 -8.05 6.39 -3.13
CA ALA A 14 -9.22 6.17 -2.29
C ALA A 14 -10.53 6.27 -3.07
N ARG A 15 -10.68 7.28 -3.94
CA ARG A 15 -11.83 7.43 -4.83
C ARG A 15 -11.99 6.26 -5.79
N GLU A 16 -10.91 5.82 -6.44
CA GLU A 16 -10.96 4.67 -7.36
C GLU A 16 -11.36 3.37 -6.64
N LEU A 17 -10.88 3.16 -5.41
CA LEU A 17 -11.19 1.98 -4.61
C LEU A 17 -12.54 2.05 -3.91
N GLY A 18 -13.23 3.20 -3.98
CA GLY A 18 -14.48 3.46 -3.27
C GLY A 18 -14.32 3.46 -1.74
N ILE A 19 -13.14 3.79 -1.21
CA ILE A 19 -12.84 3.79 0.22
C ILE A 19 -12.48 5.17 0.73
N GLN A 20 -12.49 5.31 2.06
CA GLN A 20 -12.16 6.57 2.71
C GLN A 20 -10.66 6.91 2.56
N PRO A 21 -10.30 8.16 2.19
CA PRO A 21 -8.91 8.62 2.08
C PRO A 21 -8.13 8.49 3.39
N THR A 22 -8.80 8.63 4.53
CA THR A 22 -8.25 8.43 5.87
C THR A 22 -7.77 7.00 6.07
N THR A 23 -8.49 6.00 5.56
CA THR A 23 -8.09 4.59 5.60
C THR A 23 -6.84 4.34 4.77
N VAL A 24 -6.79 4.87 3.54
CA VAL A 24 -5.61 4.77 2.66
C VAL A 24 -4.40 5.44 3.30
N THR A 25 -4.60 6.58 3.95
CA THR A 25 -3.55 7.31 4.67
C THR A 25 -3.06 6.53 5.90
N ALA A 26 -3.97 5.95 6.69
CA ALA A 26 -3.61 5.12 7.83
C ALA A 26 -2.83 3.87 7.41
N THR A 27 -3.20 3.22 6.31
CA THR A 27 -2.44 2.10 5.74
C THR A 27 -1.07 2.56 5.24
N SER A 28 -1.00 3.70 4.54
CA SER A 28 0.27 4.28 4.09
C SER A 28 1.23 4.61 5.23
N GLN A 29 0.70 5.09 6.35
CA GLN A 29 1.49 5.40 7.55
C GLN A 29 1.87 4.16 8.38
N GLY A 30 1.47 2.95 7.98
CA GLY A 30 1.76 1.77 8.79
C GLY A 30 0.73 1.47 9.90
N LYS A 31 -0.28 2.33 10.10
CA LYS A 31 -1.25 2.24 11.22
C LYS A 31 -2.36 1.20 11.02
N ARG A 32 -2.72 0.89 9.77
CA ARG A 32 -3.75 -0.12 9.42
C ARG A 32 -3.15 -1.17 8.48
N ARG A 33 -3.44 -2.45 8.72
CA ARG A 33 -3.05 -3.57 7.84
C ARG A 33 -4.24 -3.90 6.93
N SER A 34 -4.10 -3.68 5.62
CA SER A 34 -5.14 -4.04 4.66
C SER A 34 -4.51 -4.39 3.32
N ARG A 35 -4.40 -5.69 3.04
CA ARG A 35 -3.72 -6.22 1.85
C ARG A 35 -4.31 -5.63 0.57
N ARG A 36 -5.64 -5.47 0.50
CA ARG A 36 -6.35 -4.89 -0.66
C ARG A 36 -5.93 -3.44 -0.96
N ILE A 37 -5.76 -2.63 0.09
CA ILE A 37 -5.36 -1.23 -0.04
C ILE A 37 -3.89 -1.13 -0.41
N GLU A 38 -3.03 -1.93 0.24
CA GLU A 38 -1.60 -1.98 -0.04
C GLU A 38 -1.33 -2.36 -1.50
N LEU A 39 -1.99 -3.40 -2.00
CA LEU A 39 -1.87 -3.83 -3.39
C LEU A 39 -2.31 -2.76 -4.39
N ALA A 40 -3.40 -2.04 -4.07
CA ALA A 40 -3.90 -0.99 -4.93
C ALA A 40 -2.97 0.24 -4.96
N ILE A 41 -2.43 0.64 -3.80
CA ILE A 41 -1.41 1.69 -3.72
C ILE A 41 -0.17 1.29 -4.52
N ALA A 42 0.31 0.05 -4.32
CA ALA A 42 1.49 -0.47 -4.98
C ALA A 42 1.32 -0.53 -6.51
N ARG A 43 0.18 -1.06 -6.99
CA ARG A 43 -0.18 -1.04 -8.42
C ARG A 43 -0.15 0.36 -9.02
N LYS A 44 -0.69 1.35 -8.32
CA LYS A 44 -0.68 2.74 -8.79
C LYS A 44 0.70 3.38 -8.81
N LEU A 45 1.58 2.94 -7.92
CA LEU A 45 2.97 3.38 -7.89
C LEU A 45 3.87 2.56 -8.83
N GLY A 46 3.33 1.55 -9.50
CA GLY A 46 4.10 0.64 -10.35
C GLY A 46 5.12 -0.19 -9.57
N CYS A 47 4.90 -0.38 -8.27
CA CYS A 47 5.78 -1.14 -7.40
C CYS A 47 5.01 -2.22 -6.64
N THR A 48 5.72 -2.99 -5.82
CA THR A 48 5.14 -4.04 -4.99
C THR A 48 4.85 -3.53 -3.58
N PRO A 49 3.81 -4.02 -2.89
CA PRO A 49 3.54 -3.61 -1.51
C PRO A 49 4.69 -4.00 -0.56
N GLN A 50 5.47 -5.04 -0.88
CA GLN A 50 6.74 -5.37 -0.23
C GLN A 50 7.74 -4.20 -0.27
N SER A 51 7.85 -3.52 -1.41
CA SER A 51 8.77 -2.38 -1.56
C SER A 51 8.33 -1.17 -0.73
N LEU A 52 7.01 -1.02 -0.51
CA LEU A 52 6.44 0.07 0.27
C LEU A 52 6.43 -0.20 1.78
N TRP A 53 6.20 -1.44 2.17
CA TRP A 53 6.17 -1.87 3.57
C TRP A 53 7.00 -3.14 3.79
N PRO A 54 8.34 -3.06 3.63
CA PRO A 54 9.21 -4.24 3.70
C PRO A 54 9.07 -4.95 5.05
N ALA A 55 9.09 -4.22 6.16
CA ALA A 55 8.91 -4.79 7.51
C ALA A 55 7.62 -5.61 7.69
N ARG A 56 6.55 -5.34 6.91
CA ARG A 56 5.28 -6.07 7.03
C ARG A 56 5.22 -7.34 6.20
N TYR A 57 6.01 -7.36 5.12
CA TYR A 57 6.10 -8.48 4.20
C TYR A 57 7.31 -9.37 4.48
N ASP A 58 8.37 -8.88 5.14
CA ASP A 58 9.46 -9.71 5.66
C ASP A 58 8.94 -10.70 6.70
N GLU A 59 8.04 -10.25 7.57
CA GLU A 59 7.40 -11.11 8.57
C GLU A 59 6.46 -12.15 7.92
N ALA A 60 5.84 -11.81 6.78
CA ALA A 60 4.99 -12.73 6.03
C ALA A 60 5.81 -13.67 5.11
N ALA A 61 6.89 -13.19 4.51
CA ALA A 61 7.82 -13.95 3.67
C ALA A 61 8.63 -14.95 4.51
N SER A 62 8.91 -14.62 5.77
CA SER A 62 9.45 -15.57 6.75
C SER A 62 8.46 -16.70 7.09
N GLN A 63 7.18 -16.59 6.71
CA GLN A 63 6.15 -17.62 6.90
C GLN A 63 5.65 -18.27 5.59
N GLU A 64 5.95 -17.71 4.42
CA GLU A 64 5.81 -18.36 3.11
C GLU A 64 7.20 -18.76 2.59
N GLY A 65 7.87 -19.62 3.35
CA GLY A 65 8.68 -20.64 2.72
C GLY A 65 7.71 -21.60 2.02
N LEU A 66 7.76 -21.66 0.70
CA LEU A 66 7.20 -22.77 -0.07
C LEU A 66 7.81 -22.74 -1.48
N PRO A 67 7.72 -23.85 -2.22
CA PRO A 67 8.47 -25.10 -2.17
C PRO A 67 9.46 -25.26 -3.33
#